data_AF-A0A9X1W1Y4-F1
#
_entry.id   AF-A0A9X1W1Y4-F1
#
_cell.length_a   1.000
_cell.length_b   1.000
_cell.length_c   1.000
_cell.angle_alpha   90.00
_cell.angle_beta   90.00
_cell.angle_gamma   90.00
#
_symmetry.space_group_name_H-M   'P 1'
#
loop_
_entity.id
_entity.type
_entity.pdbx_description
1 polymer ?
#
loop_
_entity_poly.entity_id
_entity_poly.type
_entity_poly.pdbx_seq_one_letter_code
_entity_poly.pdbx_strand_id
1 'polypeptide(L)'
;MEASNPSVAALQRAQDITSRWSDGELGAEEAQQALSAVFEQWQPTEPDTDAERVAETALAGARIAFNDWQQRGENCEELVAQLRWILDPSKDGITDPELNVYAPQRPE
;
A
#
# COMPACT_ATOMS: atom_id res chain seq x y z
N MET A 1 -1.60 7.55 23.25
CA MET A 1 -2.26 7.21 21.97
C MET A 1 -1.42 7.90 20.92
N GLU A 2 -0.41 7.21 20.42
CA GLU A 2 0.39 7.68 19.30
C GLU A 2 -0.57 7.90 18.14
N ALA A 3 -0.66 9.14 17.66
CA ALA A 3 -1.39 9.42 16.44
C ALA A 3 -0.66 8.62 15.35
N SER A 4 -1.23 7.50 14.91
CA SER A 4 -0.67 6.70 13.82
C SER A 4 -0.37 7.66 12.68
N ASN A 5 0.91 7.78 12.31
CA ASN A 5 1.35 8.75 11.32
C ASN A 5 0.57 8.55 10.02
N PRO A 6 0.19 9.63 9.32
CA PRO A 6 -0.74 9.58 8.19
C PRO A 6 -0.26 8.62 7.09
N SER A 7 1.05 8.52 6.87
CA SER A 7 1.65 7.60 5.90
C SER A 7 1.55 6.14 6.33
N VAL A 8 1.75 5.81 7.62
CA VAL A 8 1.60 4.43 8.11
C VAL A 8 0.14 3.99 8.01
N ALA A 9 -0.80 4.84 8.43
CA ALA A 9 -2.23 4.54 8.32
C ALA A 9 -2.70 4.40 6.86
N ALA A 10 -2.18 5.24 5.96
CA ALA A 10 -2.48 5.14 4.53
C ALA A 10 -1.88 3.86 3.91
N LEU A 11 -0.66 3.46 4.31
CA LEU A 11 -0.04 2.22 3.86
C LEU A 11 -0.88 1.01 4.27
N GLN A 12 -1.28 0.93 5.54
CA GLN A 12 -2.12 -0.16 6.06
C GLN A 12 -3.44 -0.27 5.30
N ARG A 13 -4.10 0.86 5.01
CA ARG A 13 -5.31 0.87 4.19
C ARG A 13 -5.06 0.40 2.76
N ALA A 14 -3.98 0.87 2.12
CA ALA A 14 -3.63 0.45 0.77
C ALA A 14 -3.33 -1.06 0.70
N GLN A 15 -2.62 -1.59 1.70
CA GLN A 15 -2.35 -3.03 1.84
C GLN A 15 -3.64 -3.84 2.02
N ASP A 16 -4.55 -3.40 2.89
CA ASP A 16 -5.86 -4.05 3.10
C ASP A 16 -6.66 -4.14 1.81
N ILE A 17 -6.84 -3.00 1.13
CA ILE A 17 -7.58 -2.93 -0.13
C ILE A 17 -6.93 -3.83 -1.18
N THR A 18 -5.61 -3.77 -1.32
CA THR A 18 -4.85 -4.58 -2.29
C THR A 18 -4.95 -6.07 -1.98
N SER A 19 -4.92 -6.45 -0.69
CA SER A 19 -5.06 -7.84 -0.27
C SER A 19 -6.44 -8.39 -0.59
N ARG A 20 -7.50 -7.65 -0.23
CA ARG A 20 -8.89 -8.05 -0.50
C ARG A 20 -9.20 -8.08 -1.99
N TRP A 21 -8.60 -7.18 -2.76
CA TRP A 21 -8.67 -7.22 -4.22
C TRP A 21 -7.97 -8.46 -4.79
N SER A 22 -6.77 -8.77 -4.30
CA SER A 22 -6.01 -9.95 -4.71
C SER A 22 -6.70 -11.26 -4.35
N ASP A 23 -7.45 -11.32 -3.24
CA ASP A 23 -8.21 -12.50 -2.80
C ASP A 23 -9.55 -12.66 -3.53
N GLY A 24 -9.97 -11.63 -4.28
CA GLY A 24 -11.26 -11.60 -4.97
C GLY A 24 -12.44 -11.22 -4.07
N GLU A 25 -12.19 -10.84 -2.81
CA GLU A 25 -13.19 -10.31 -1.88
C GLU A 25 -13.67 -8.91 -2.24
N LEU A 26 -12.85 -8.16 -2.99
CA LEU A 26 -13.15 -6.82 -3.49
C LEU A 26 -13.07 -6.79 -5.01
N GLY A 27 -14.10 -6.27 -5.67
CA GLY A 27 -14.11 -6.08 -7.12
C GLY A 27 -13.06 -5.06 -7.58
N ALA A 28 -12.59 -5.18 -8.82
CA ALA A 28 -11.54 -4.30 -9.34
C ALA A 28 -11.92 -2.81 -9.32
N GLU A 29 -13.17 -2.49 -9.68
CA GLU A 29 -13.67 -1.11 -9.66
C GLU A 29 -13.72 -0.56 -8.22
N GLU A 30 -14.24 -1.33 -7.27
CA GLU A 30 -14.29 -0.95 -5.85
C GLU A 30 -12.88 -0.78 -5.25
N ALA A 31 -11.96 -1.67 -5.58
CA ALA A 31 -10.56 -1.60 -5.14
C ALA A 31 -9.87 -0.36 -5.68
N GLN A 32 -10.07 -0.02 -6.95
CA GLN A 32 -9.52 1.18 -7.57
C GLN A 32 -10.09 2.45 -6.94
N GLN A 33 -11.39 2.51 -6.70
CA GLN A 33 -12.01 3.66 -6.03
C GLN A 33 -11.48 3.83 -4.61
N ALA A 34 -11.35 2.74 -3.86
CA ALA A 34 -10.81 2.76 -2.51
C ALA A 34 -9.32 3.19 -2.49
N LEU A 35 -8.50 2.66 -3.40
CA LEU A 35 -7.09 3.05 -3.55
C LEU A 35 -6.95 4.52 -3.96
N SER A 36 -7.76 4.99 -4.91
CA SER A 36 -7.81 6.41 -5.30
C SER A 36 -8.09 7.28 -4.08
N ALA A 37 -9.12 6.93 -3.30
CA ALA A 37 -9.48 7.67 -2.10
C ALA A 37 -8.35 7.69 -1.06
N VAL A 38 -7.56 6.60 -0.92
CA VAL A 38 -6.37 6.58 -0.06
C VAL A 38 -5.32 7.55 -0.57
N PHE A 39 -4.99 7.53 -1.87
CA PHE A 39 -3.97 8.41 -2.44
C PHE A 39 -4.38 9.88 -2.51
N GLU A 40 -5.68 10.17 -2.57
CA GLU A 40 -6.22 11.54 -2.53
C GLU A 40 -6.22 12.11 -1.10
N GLN A 41 -6.50 11.28 -0.10
CA GLN A 41 -6.48 11.68 1.31
C GLN A 41 -5.05 11.74 1.87
N TRP A 42 -4.15 10.88 1.38
CA TRP A 42 -2.77 10.86 1.81
C TRP A 42 -2.00 12.04 1.20
N GLN A 43 -1.39 12.85 2.08
CA GLN A 43 -0.42 13.86 1.71
C GLN A 43 0.95 13.41 2.22
N PRO A 44 2.00 13.48 1.39
CA PRO A 44 3.35 13.19 1.83
C PRO A 44 3.77 14.16 2.93
N THR A 45 4.46 13.65 3.94
CA THR A 45 4.89 14.37 5.14
C THR A 45 6.32 13.99 5.44
N GLU A 46 7.13 14.92 5.93
CA GLU A 46 8.52 14.60 6.29
C GLU A 46 8.56 13.46 7.33
N PRO A 47 9.21 12.32 7.02
CA PRO A 47 9.17 11.14 7.87
C PRO A 47 10.17 11.30 9.02
N ASP A 48 9.71 11.18 10.26
CA ASP A 48 10.56 11.28 11.45
C ASP A 48 11.24 9.92 11.75
N THR A 49 10.54 8.82 11.44
CA THR A 49 11.02 7.45 11.64
C THR A 49 11.34 6.73 10.32
N ASP A 50 12.13 5.65 10.42
CA ASP A 50 12.41 4.79 9.26
C ASP A 50 11.14 4.11 8.74
N ALA A 51 10.23 3.74 9.66
CA ALA A 51 8.95 3.16 9.31
C ALA A 51 8.09 4.12 8.46
N GLU A 52 8.03 5.39 8.83
CA GLU A 52 7.33 6.41 8.03
C GLU A 52 8.00 6.63 6.67
N ARG A 53 9.33 6.62 6.62
CA ARG A 53 10.08 6.76 5.35
C ARG A 53 9.76 5.62 4.40
N VAL A 54 9.69 4.39 4.91
CA VAL A 54 9.32 3.20 4.14
C VAL A 54 7.87 3.31 3.68
N ALA A 55 6.94 3.68 4.58
CA ALA A 55 5.54 3.87 4.24
C ALA A 55 5.33 4.94 3.16
N GLU A 56 6.01 6.09 3.28
CA GLU A 56 6.00 7.14 2.27
C GLU A 56 6.53 6.63 0.92
N THR A 57 7.66 5.93 0.93
CA THR A 57 8.29 5.42 -0.29
C THR A 57 7.38 4.40 -0.99
N ALA A 58 6.79 3.49 -0.22
CA ALA A 58 5.84 2.50 -0.72
C ALA A 58 4.57 3.16 -1.28
N LEU A 59 3.97 4.11 -0.55
CA LEU A 59 2.80 4.84 -1.02
C LEU A 59 3.07 5.68 -2.27
N ALA A 60 4.24 6.33 -2.33
CA ALA A 60 4.67 7.08 -3.51
C ALA A 60 4.81 6.16 -4.73
N GLY A 61 5.50 5.02 -4.57
CA GLY A 61 5.64 4.02 -5.63
C GLY A 61 4.29 3.46 -6.09
N ALA A 62 3.41 3.14 -5.14
CA ALA A 62 2.09 2.59 -5.42
C ALA A 62 1.20 3.61 -6.15
N ARG A 63 1.25 4.88 -5.73
CA ARG A 63 0.55 5.98 -6.41
C ARG A 63 1.05 6.15 -7.84
N ILE A 64 2.36 6.08 -8.09
CA ILE A 64 2.93 6.18 -9.43
C ILE A 64 2.44 5.02 -10.31
N ALA A 65 2.54 3.77 -9.83
CA ALA A 65 2.08 2.60 -10.55
C ALA A 65 0.58 2.66 -10.85
N PHE A 66 -0.22 3.11 -9.87
CA PHE A 66 -1.66 3.28 -10.05
C PHE A 66 -2.01 4.35 -11.09
N ASN A 67 -1.34 5.51 -11.07
CA ASN A 67 -1.58 6.56 -12.07
C ASN A 67 -1.14 6.13 -13.48
N ASP A 68 0.00 5.45 -13.59
CA ASP A 68 0.47 4.90 -14.87
C ASP A 68 -0.53 3.87 -15.43
N TRP A 69 -1.02 2.96 -14.59
CA TRP A 69 -2.09 2.03 -14.97
C TRP A 69 -3.37 2.75 -15.41
N GLN A 70 -3.81 3.79 -14.68
CA GLN A 70 -4.99 4.59 -15.05
C GLN A 70 -4.83 5.26 -16.42
N GLN A 71 -3.62 5.66 -16.80
CA GLN A 71 -3.35 6.27 -18.11
C GLN A 71 -3.34 5.24 -19.24
N ARG A 72 -2.89 4.01 -18.98
CA ARG A 72 -2.75 2.95 -19.99
C ARG A 72 -4.03 2.12 -20.16
N GLY A 73 -4.86 2.03 -19.12
CA GLY A 73 -6.08 1.21 -19.12
C GLY A 73 -5.80 -0.29 -19.20
N GLU A 74 -4.73 -0.76 -18.53
CA GLU A 74 -4.21 -2.13 -18.61
C GLU A 74 -4.96 -3.13 -17.70
N ASN A 75 -4.52 -4.40 -17.68
CA ASN A 75 -5.14 -5.44 -16.87
C ASN A 75 -4.99 -5.14 -15.36
N CYS A 76 -6.12 -5.16 -14.66
CA CYS A 76 -6.26 -5.06 -13.21
C CYS A 76 -5.40 -6.07 -12.42
N GLU A 77 -5.20 -7.27 -12.96
CA GLU A 77 -4.42 -8.34 -12.32
C GLU A 77 -2.92 -8.02 -12.25
N GLU A 78 -2.38 -7.32 -13.24
CA GLU A 78 -0.98 -6.89 -13.22
C GLU A 78 -0.78 -5.77 -12.19
N LEU A 79 -1.71 -4.82 -12.16
CA LEU A 79 -1.69 -3.74 -11.18
C LEU A 79 -1.77 -4.27 -9.75
N VAL A 80 -2.69 -5.19 -9.43
CA VAL A 80 -2.82 -5.71 -8.06
C VAL A 80 -1.55 -6.45 -7.61
N ALA A 81 -0.91 -7.21 -8.51
CA ALA A 81 0.35 -7.88 -8.22
C ALA A 81 1.48 -6.86 -7.98
N GLN A 82 1.56 -5.82 -8.80
CA GLN A 82 2.55 -4.76 -8.66
C GLN A 82 2.35 -3.96 -7.37
N LEU A 83 1.11 -3.57 -7.06
CA LEU A 83 0.76 -2.88 -5.81
C LEU A 83 1.10 -3.73 -4.59
N ARG A 84 0.76 -5.03 -4.61
CA ARG A 84 1.07 -5.94 -3.51
C ARG A 84 2.57 -6.02 -3.25
N TRP A 85 3.38 -6.03 -4.31
CA TRP A 85 4.83 -6.01 -4.18
C TRP A 85 5.35 -4.66 -3.67
N ILE A 86 4.86 -3.53 -4.20
CA ILE A 86 5.33 -2.19 -3.77
C ILE A 86 4.96 -1.90 -2.32
N LEU A 87 3.74 -2.28 -1.91
CA LEU A 87 3.20 -2.01 -0.59
C LEU A 87 3.71 -2.98 0.48
N ASP A 88 4.42 -4.04 0.10
CA ASP A 88 5.06 -4.96 1.05
C ASP A 88 6.41 -4.38 1.53
N PRO A 89 6.52 -3.94 2.79
CA PRO A 89 7.77 -3.40 3.33
C PRO A 89 8.81 -4.50 3.60
N SER A 90 8.41 -5.78 3.63
CA SER A 90 9.33 -6.90 3.82
C SER A 90 10.37 -6.99 2.71
N LYS A 91 10.07 -6.50 1.50
CA LYS A 91 11.03 -6.43 0.38
C LYS A 91 12.27 -5.58 0.70
N ASP A 92 12.13 -4.58 1.57
CA ASP A 92 13.21 -3.69 1.99
C ASP A 92 13.88 -4.17 3.29
N GLY A 93 13.57 -5.40 3.74
CA GLY A 93 14.11 -5.99 4.96
C GLY A 93 13.46 -5.47 6.25
N ILE A 94 12.35 -4.72 6.13
CA ILE A 94 11.63 -4.15 7.25
C ILE A 94 10.69 -5.21 7.83
N THR A 95 10.96 -5.65 9.05
CA THR A 95 10.11 -6.60 9.79
C THR A 95 9.22 -5.91 10.82
N ASP A 96 9.06 -4.59 10.71
CA ASP A 96 8.28 -3.81 11.64
C ASP A 96 6.80 -4.26 11.63
N PRO A 97 6.24 -4.69 12.77
CA PRO A 97 4.89 -5.25 12.80
C PRO A 97 3.80 -4.21 12.51
N GLU A 98 4.08 -2.91 12.66
CA GLU A 98 3.11 -1.86 12.34
C GLU A 98 3.01 -1.64 10.82
N LEU A 99 4.10 -1.89 10.08
CA LEU A 99 4.13 -1.82 8.63
C LEU A 99 3.76 -3.15 7.96
N ASN A 100 3.96 -4.26 8.67
CA ASN A 100 3.90 -5.61 8.11
C ASN A 100 2.66 -6.39 8.58
N VAL A 101 1.48 -5.75 8.49
CA VAL A 101 0.20 -6.27 8.98
C VAL A 101 -0.19 -7.60 8.31
N TYR A 102 0.28 -7.82 7.08
CA TYR A 102 -0.05 -8.99 6.25
C TYR A 102 1.14 -9.91 5.94
N ALA A 103 2.33 -9.69 6.53
CA ALA A 103 3.40 -10.66 6.35
C ALA A 103 2.99 -12.01 6.94
N PRO A 104 3.25 -13.13 6.23
CA PRO A 104 3.23 -14.42 6.86
C PRO A 104 4.24 -14.39 8.01
N GLN A 105 3.76 -14.57 9.23
CA GLN A 105 4.60 -14.78 10.41
C GLN A 105 5.59 -15.90 10.05
N ARG A 106 6.85 -15.58 9.75
CA ARG A 106 7.87 -16.61 9.53
C ARG A 106 8.02 -17.32 10.89
N PRO A 107 7.75 -18.62 11.00
CA PRO A 107 8.12 -19.34 12.21
C PRO A 107 9.65 -19.33 12.29
N GLU A 108 10.16 -18.93 13.45
CA GLU A 108 11.59 -18.98 13.82
C GLU A 108 12.19 -20.37 13.65
#